data_AF-A0A8H3SQR4-F1
#
_entry.id   AF-A0A8H3SQR4-F1
#
_cell.length_a   1.000
_cell.length_b   1.000
_cell.length_c   1.000
_cell.angle_alpha   90.00
_cell.angle_beta   90.00
_cell.angle_gamma   90.00
#
_symmetry.space_group_name_H-M   'P 1'
#
loop_
_entity.id
_entity.type
_entity.pdbx_description
1 polymer ?
#
loop_
_entity_poly.entity_id
_entity_poly.type
_entity_poly.pdbx_seq_one_letter_code
_entity_poly.pdbx_strand_id
1 'polypeptide(L)'
;MPDHEAHDTPVPTSPICIAIWNFSSQWFLIPQGTGVIAIILHQLDYQFHGLRIISVIVWVYTIALLALCVSVYLARIFMYPRHVARALRASMVEVSCLTSVSITFTTIIQMIALAVAQQWGAGWPMASYVLWWINTAMALTAVMGIPYIFVKLQAPGIKAVVPSVLLPLICALTSAAGGGVVCEYSGIGARLQVPTIIVAYLEVGVGIPLAMSFADVFIARLFEREFMPMEQVYQDMILCGPFGQGSFALLILGQVVRSGAFAEYNRGSFLTGEAAIPIGYASQLAGLLSWGYGTFWWGYAIISILHTAIKQPGGWRRIQYSLSAWSLVFPWGVYTNAAVQLGKVMDSPAFKVWSTALTLMLLIIWIVNHIFTIKGLITGQILSLQHGWRAGHYQAGEVDKQV
;
A
#
# COMPACT_ATOMS: atom_id res chain seq x y z
N MET A 1 20.61 -36.10 7.03
CA MET A 1 20.43 -36.56 5.65
C MET A 1 20.17 -35.33 4.78
N PRO A 2 21.19 -34.78 4.13
CA PRO A 2 21.03 -33.63 3.24
C PRO A 2 20.88 -34.07 1.77
N ASP A 3 20.22 -33.22 0.98
CA ASP A 3 20.36 -33.10 -0.48
C ASP A 3 19.81 -34.18 -1.40
N HIS A 4 18.48 -34.37 -1.44
CA HIS A 4 17.83 -35.09 -2.56
C HIS A 4 16.56 -34.46 -3.16
N GLU A 5 16.16 -33.23 -2.80
CA GLU A 5 14.95 -32.60 -3.39
C GLU A 5 15.22 -31.36 -4.27
N ALA A 6 16.44 -31.21 -4.81
CA ALA A 6 16.84 -30.00 -5.52
C ALA A 6 16.34 -29.86 -6.99
N HIS A 7 15.73 -30.88 -7.62
CA HIS A 7 15.58 -30.86 -9.09
C HIS A 7 14.17 -30.97 -9.71
N ASP A 8 13.08 -31.17 -8.97
CA ASP A 8 11.79 -31.57 -9.60
C ASP A 8 10.76 -30.45 -9.80
N THR A 9 11.18 -29.27 -10.23
CA THR A 9 10.26 -28.36 -10.93
C THR A 9 10.87 -27.96 -12.27
N PRO A 10 10.36 -28.49 -13.40
CA PRO A 10 10.90 -28.14 -14.70
C PRO A 10 10.78 -26.62 -14.90
N VAL A 11 11.92 -25.97 -15.10
CA VAL A 11 11.99 -24.54 -15.40
C VAL A 11 11.28 -24.31 -16.73
N PRO A 12 10.35 -23.34 -16.81
CA PRO A 12 9.58 -23.14 -18.02
C PRO A 12 10.46 -22.68 -19.18
N THR A 13 10.19 -23.17 -20.38
CA THR A 13 10.96 -22.87 -21.60
C THR A 13 10.24 -21.92 -22.55
N SER A 14 8.95 -21.63 -22.33
CA SER A 14 8.23 -20.63 -23.13
C SER A 14 8.31 -19.24 -22.45
N PRO A 15 8.47 -18.15 -23.22
CA PRO A 15 8.55 -16.80 -22.65
C PRO A 15 7.36 -16.42 -21.77
N ILE A 16 6.15 -16.84 -22.14
CA ILE A 16 4.93 -16.58 -21.36
C ILE A 16 4.95 -17.36 -20.04
N CYS A 17 5.36 -18.63 -20.07
CA CYS A 17 5.47 -19.41 -18.85
C CYS A 17 6.58 -18.89 -17.92
N ILE A 18 7.70 -18.41 -18.47
CA ILE A 18 8.76 -17.73 -17.70
C ILE A 18 8.24 -16.44 -17.08
N ALA A 19 7.48 -15.63 -17.83
CA ALA A 19 6.86 -14.42 -17.32
C ALA A 19 5.90 -14.71 -16.14
N ILE A 20 5.03 -15.73 -16.29
CA ILE A 20 4.14 -16.16 -15.21
C ILE A 20 4.94 -16.68 -14.01
N TRP A 21 5.99 -17.47 -14.24
CA TRP A 21 6.86 -18.00 -13.21
C TRP A 21 7.54 -16.89 -12.38
N ASN A 22 8.04 -15.84 -13.06
CA ASN A 22 8.72 -14.70 -12.45
C ASN A 22 7.78 -13.59 -11.96
N PHE A 23 6.46 -13.74 -12.11
CA PHE A 23 5.49 -12.73 -11.68
C PHE A 23 5.39 -12.66 -10.15
N SER A 24 6.22 -11.80 -9.55
CA SER A 24 6.29 -11.60 -8.10
C SER A 24 5.07 -10.85 -7.54
N SER A 25 4.91 -10.88 -6.23
CA SER A 25 3.88 -10.10 -5.53
C SER A 25 4.11 -8.58 -5.59
N GLN A 26 5.33 -8.11 -5.93
CA GLN A 26 5.62 -6.67 -6.09
C GLN A 26 4.76 -6.03 -7.18
N TRP A 27 4.23 -6.81 -8.13
CA TRP A 27 3.28 -6.34 -9.14
C TRP A 27 2.01 -5.74 -8.55
N PHE A 28 1.61 -6.16 -7.33
CA PHE A 28 0.48 -5.58 -6.63
C PHE A 28 0.72 -4.15 -6.12
N LEU A 29 1.97 -3.65 -6.13
CA LEU A 29 2.27 -2.25 -5.81
C LEU A 29 1.70 -1.29 -6.87
N ILE A 30 1.52 -1.75 -8.12
CA ILE A 30 0.99 -0.93 -9.22
C ILE A 30 -0.47 -0.55 -8.98
N PRO A 31 -1.43 -1.50 -8.83
CA PRO A 31 -2.81 -1.15 -8.55
C PRO A 31 -2.94 -0.45 -7.19
N GLN A 32 -2.10 -0.81 -6.20
CA GLN A 32 -2.07 -0.14 -4.90
C GLN A 32 -1.79 1.36 -5.03
N GLY A 33 -0.69 1.73 -5.71
CA GLY A 33 -0.32 3.12 -5.92
C GLY A 33 -1.31 3.88 -6.82
N THR A 34 -1.91 3.19 -7.79
CA THR A 34 -2.91 3.79 -8.69
C THR A 34 -4.23 4.08 -7.95
N GLY A 35 -4.65 3.20 -7.04
CA GLY A 35 -5.87 3.36 -6.26
C GLY A 35 -5.85 4.57 -5.32
N VAL A 36 -4.71 4.83 -4.67
CA VAL A 36 -4.60 6.02 -3.80
C VAL A 36 -4.66 7.33 -4.59
N ILE A 37 -4.16 7.34 -5.84
CA ILE A 37 -4.26 8.52 -6.71
C ILE A 37 -5.72 8.84 -7.01
N ALA A 38 -6.55 7.83 -7.30
CA ALA A 38 -7.98 8.05 -7.50
C ALA A 38 -8.61 8.76 -6.29
N ILE A 39 -8.32 8.30 -5.07
CA ILE A 39 -8.84 8.90 -3.84
C ILE A 39 -8.41 10.37 -3.71
N ILE A 40 -7.12 10.66 -3.87
CA ILE A 40 -6.59 12.02 -3.72
C ILE A 40 -7.21 12.96 -4.75
N LEU A 41 -7.30 12.55 -6.02
CA LEU A 41 -7.90 13.37 -7.08
C LEU A 41 -9.38 13.66 -6.79
N HIS A 42 -10.12 12.70 -6.22
CA HIS A 42 -11.50 12.92 -5.81
C HIS A 42 -11.62 13.92 -4.65
N GLN A 43 -10.68 13.84 -3.69
CA GLN A 43 -10.80 14.51 -2.40
C GLN A 43 -10.09 15.87 -2.33
N LEU A 44 -9.24 16.22 -3.29
CA LEU A 44 -8.49 17.48 -3.33
C LEU A 44 -9.41 18.70 -3.18
N ASP A 45 -8.97 19.75 -2.49
CA ASP A 45 -9.78 20.97 -2.30
C ASP A 45 -9.92 21.79 -3.60
N TYR A 46 -8.83 21.96 -4.35
CA TYR A 46 -8.86 22.66 -5.63
C TYR A 46 -9.38 21.73 -6.74
N GLN A 47 -10.68 21.77 -6.96
CA GLN A 47 -11.39 20.94 -7.94
C GLN A 47 -11.73 21.71 -9.21
N PHE A 48 -11.65 21.02 -10.35
CA PHE A 48 -12.29 21.42 -11.60
C PHE A 48 -13.18 20.26 -12.08
N HIS A 49 -14.16 20.55 -12.94
CA HIS A 49 -15.18 19.55 -13.35
C HIS A 49 -14.57 18.23 -13.86
N GLY A 50 -13.48 18.30 -14.62
CA GLY A 50 -12.80 17.12 -15.16
C GLY A 50 -12.05 16.28 -14.12
N LEU A 51 -11.66 16.84 -12.97
CA LEU A 51 -10.81 16.14 -12.00
C LEU A 51 -11.52 14.94 -11.35
N ARG A 52 -12.81 15.11 -11.01
CA ARG A 52 -13.63 14.00 -10.49
C ARG A 52 -13.83 12.90 -11.53
N ILE A 53 -13.98 13.26 -12.81
CA ILE A 53 -14.09 12.30 -13.91
C ILE A 53 -12.78 11.52 -14.05
N ILE A 54 -11.64 12.22 -14.05
CA ILE A 54 -10.30 11.59 -14.09
C ILE A 54 -10.13 10.64 -12.90
N SER A 55 -10.51 11.06 -11.70
CA SER A 55 -10.50 10.20 -10.51
C SER A 55 -11.28 8.89 -10.72
N VAL A 56 -12.50 8.96 -11.27
CA VAL A 56 -13.31 7.77 -11.55
C VAL A 56 -12.66 6.88 -12.62
N ILE A 57 -12.05 7.46 -13.65
CA ILE A 57 -11.30 6.70 -14.68
C ILE A 57 -10.12 5.97 -14.04
N VAL A 58 -9.33 6.64 -13.19
CA VAL A 58 -8.20 6.04 -12.48
C VAL A 58 -8.67 4.95 -11.52
N TRP A 59 -9.83 5.12 -10.89
CA TRP A 59 -10.46 4.09 -10.05
C TRP A 59 -10.85 2.84 -10.85
N VAL A 60 -11.53 2.98 -11.99
CA VAL A 60 -11.85 1.84 -12.88
C VAL A 60 -10.59 1.16 -13.38
N TYR A 61 -9.57 1.95 -13.75
CA TYR A 61 -8.26 1.43 -14.14
C TYR A 61 -7.59 0.63 -13.01
N THR A 62 -7.74 1.07 -11.75
CA THR A 62 -7.25 0.35 -10.57
C THR A 62 -7.91 -1.02 -10.42
N ILE A 63 -9.23 -1.11 -10.61
CA ILE A 63 -9.97 -2.38 -10.58
C ILE A 63 -9.44 -3.33 -11.66
N ALA A 64 -9.26 -2.83 -12.89
CA ALA A 64 -8.75 -3.62 -14.00
C ALA A 64 -7.32 -4.13 -13.74
N LEU A 65 -6.43 -3.26 -13.22
CA LEU A 65 -5.06 -3.65 -12.85
C LEU A 65 -5.02 -4.69 -11.75
N LEU A 66 -5.86 -4.53 -10.71
CA LEU A 66 -5.93 -5.50 -9.61
C LEU A 66 -6.42 -6.86 -10.12
N ALA A 67 -7.50 -6.87 -10.89
CA ALA A 67 -8.06 -8.09 -11.47
C ALA A 67 -7.01 -8.80 -12.33
N LEU A 68 -6.30 -8.07 -13.20
CA LEU A 68 -5.23 -8.61 -14.03
C LEU A 68 -4.09 -9.23 -13.18
N CYS A 69 -3.58 -8.49 -12.19
CA CYS A 69 -2.47 -8.97 -11.35
C CYS A 69 -2.90 -10.20 -10.54
N VAL A 70 -4.11 -10.22 -10.00
CA VAL A 70 -4.66 -11.38 -9.27
C VAL A 70 -4.80 -12.57 -10.21
N SER A 71 -5.33 -12.40 -11.41
CA SER A 71 -5.45 -13.49 -12.40
C SER A 71 -4.10 -14.10 -12.76
N VAL A 72 -3.06 -13.28 -13.01
CA VAL A 72 -1.72 -13.77 -13.35
C VAL A 72 -1.07 -14.45 -12.14
N TYR A 73 -1.20 -13.90 -10.94
CA TYR A 73 -0.64 -14.50 -9.73
C TYR A 73 -1.34 -15.82 -9.36
N LEU A 74 -2.66 -15.93 -9.56
CA LEU A 74 -3.40 -17.19 -9.42
C LEU A 74 -2.93 -18.21 -10.45
N ALA A 75 -2.73 -17.82 -11.70
CA ALA A 75 -2.15 -18.71 -12.71
C ALA A 75 -0.76 -19.22 -12.27
N ARG A 76 0.08 -18.35 -11.71
CA ARG A 76 1.39 -18.73 -11.13
C ARG A 76 1.24 -19.74 -9.99
N ILE A 77 0.26 -19.56 -9.09
CA ILE A 77 -0.02 -20.51 -7.99
C ILE A 77 -0.44 -21.88 -8.55
N PHE A 78 -1.36 -21.91 -9.51
CA PHE A 78 -1.88 -23.18 -10.05
C PHE A 78 -0.86 -23.92 -10.92
N MET A 79 -0.06 -23.20 -11.70
CA MET A 79 0.96 -23.79 -12.57
C MET A 79 2.20 -24.21 -11.79
N TYR A 80 2.61 -23.43 -10.78
CA TYR A 80 3.90 -23.59 -10.08
C TYR A 80 3.79 -23.54 -8.55
N PRO A 81 2.93 -24.38 -7.92
CA PRO A 81 2.61 -24.27 -6.49
C PRO A 81 3.84 -24.44 -5.58
N ARG A 82 4.75 -25.37 -5.92
CA ARG A 82 5.99 -25.61 -5.15
C ARG A 82 6.93 -24.41 -5.21
N HIS A 83 7.04 -23.77 -6.38
CA HIS A 83 7.87 -22.58 -6.56
C HIS A 83 7.33 -21.40 -5.74
N VAL A 84 6.02 -21.15 -5.80
CA VAL A 84 5.38 -20.09 -5.01
C VAL A 84 5.52 -20.36 -3.51
N ALA A 85 5.30 -21.59 -3.06
CA ALA A 85 5.48 -21.96 -1.64
C ALA A 85 6.92 -21.70 -1.16
N ARG A 86 7.92 -22.00 -1.99
CA ARG A 86 9.33 -21.70 -1.70
C ARG A 86 9.58 -20.19 -1.65
N ALA A 87 9.06 -19.44 -2.62
CA ALA A 87 9.20 -17.98 -2.66
C ALA A 87 8.60 -17.32 -1.41
N LEU A 88 7.40 -17.74 -0.98
CA LEU A 88 6.75 -17.24 0.24
C LEU A 88 7.52 -17.61 1.51
N ARG A 89 8.22 -18.75 1.54
CA ARG A 89 9.06 -19.12 2.70
C ARG A 89 10.40 -18.40 2.74
N ALA A 90 10.94 -17.99 1.60
CA ALA A 90 12.29 -17.45 1.50
C ALA A 90 12.36 -15.92 1.39
N SER A 91 11.30 -15.25 0.94
CA SER A 91 11.33 -13.80 0.66
C SER A 91 10.33 -13.02 1.51
N MET A 92 10.86 -12.11 2.34
CA MET A 92 10.03 -11.15 3.08
C MET A 92 9.24 -10.24 2.15
N VAL A 93 9.89 -9.77 1.07
CA VAL A 93 9.27 -8.90 0.09
C VAL A 93 8.08 -9.59 -0.57
N GLU A 94 8.21 -10.89 -0.88
CA GLU A 94 7.13 -11.64 -1.50
C GLU A 94 5.89 -11.75 -0.61
N VAL A 95 6.09 -12.04 0.68
CA VAL A 95 4.98 -12.16 1.64
C VAL A 95 4.39 -10.78 1.96
N SER A 96 5.24 -9.77 2.16
CA SER A 96 4.82 -8.39 2.41
C SER A 96 3.96 -7.82 1.30
N CYS A 97 4.40 -7.95 0.05
CA CYS A 97 3.73 -7.31 -1.08
C CYS A 97 2.39 -7.95 -1.43
N LEU A 98 2.09 -9.17 -0.97
CA LEU A 98 0.74 -9.75 -1.07
C LEU A 98 -0.32 -8.93 -0.33
N THR A 99 0.05 -8.22 0.73
CA THR A 99 -0.89 -7.35 1.46
C THR A 99 -1.40 -6.18 0.62
N SER A 100 -0.67 -5.83 -0.45
CA SER A 100 -1.08 -4.80 -1.42
C SER A 100 -2.39 -5.15 -2.12
N VAL A 101 -2.79 -6.42 -2.18
CA VAL A 101 -4.12 -6.84 -2.66
C VAL A 101 -5.22 -6.24 -1.76
N SER A 102 -5.10 -6.42 -0.44
CA SER A 102 -6.05 -5.89 0.53
C SER A 102 -5.99 -4.35 0.59
N ILE A 103 -4.80 -3.76 0.54
CA ILE A 103 -4.66 -2.29 0.47
C ILE A 103 -5.38 -1.73 -0.76
N THR A 104 -5.15 -2.30 -1.94
CA THR A 104 -5.83 -1.89 -3.16
C THR A 104 -7.34 -2.08 -3.03
N PHE A 105 -7.78 -3.22 -2.48
CA PHE A 105 -9.20 -3.48 -2.29
C PHE A 105 -9.86 -2.43 -1.38
N THR A 106 -9.17 -1.97 -0.31
CA THR A 106 -9.66 -0.85 0.49
C THR A 106 -9.78 0.44 -0.32
N THR A 107 -8.84 0.75 -1.22
CA THR A 107 -8.95 1.96 -2.04
C THR A 107 -10.15 1.91 -2.99
N ILE A 108 -10.46 0.72 -3.52
CA ILE A 108 -11.65 0.50 -4.34
C ILE A 108 -12.91 0.73 -3.50
N ILE A 109 -12.98 0.19 -2.28
CA ILE A 109 -14.11 0.36 -1.36
C ILE A 109 -14.31 1.84 -0.98
N GLN A 110 -13.22 2.56 -0.70
CA GLN A 110 -13.28 3.99 -0.41
C GLN A 110 -13.86 4.79 -1.58
N MET A 111 -13.49 4.46 -2.81
CA MET A 111 -14.06 5.11 -4.00
C MET A 111 -15.53 4.75 -4.23
N ILE A 112 -15.98 3.53 -3.86
CA ILE A 112 -17.42 3.21 -3.82
C ILE A 112 -18.13 4.16 -2.86
N ALA A 113 -17.62 4.32 -1.63
CA ALA A 113 -18.20 5.21 -0.64
C ALA A 113 -18.21 6.69 -1.10
N LEU A 114 -17.11 7.16 -1.70
CA LEU A 114 -16.94 8.56 -2.11
C LEU A 114 -17.71 8.96 -3.37
N ALA A 115 -17.74 8.10 -4.39
CA ALA A 115 -18.23 8.46 -5.72
C ALA A 115 -19.58 7.84 -6.07
N VAL A 116 -19.91 6.67 -5.49
CA VAL A 116 -21.02 5.82 -5.96
C VAL A 116 -22.13 5.68 -4.92
N ALA A 117 -21.78 5.57 -3.64
CA ALA A 117 -22.70 5.15 -2.57
C ALA A 117 -23.98 6.00 -2.48
N GLN A 118 -23.87 7.31 -2.66
CA GLN A 118 -25.03 8.19 -2.61
C GLN A 118 -25.68 8.47 -3.98
N GLN A 119 -24.97 8.23 -5.08
CA GLN A 119 -25.40 8.67 -6.41
C GLN A 119 -26.05 7.55 -7.24
N TRP A 120 -25.62 6.30 -7.05
CA TRP A 120 -25.94 5.19 -7.99
C TRP A 120 -26.93 4.17 -7.41
N GLY A 121 -27.59 4.50 -6.30
CA GLY A 121 -28.70 3.72 -5.73
C GLY A 121 -28.47 3.20 -4.31
N ALA A 122 -29.57 2.80 -3.66
CA ALA A 122 -29.62 2.48 -2.22
C ALA A 122 -28.82 1.23 -1.79
N GLY A 123 -28.38 0.38 -2.72
CA GLY A 123 -27.62 -0.84 -2.41
C GLY A 123 -26.12 -0.59 -2.15
N TRP A 124 -25.56 0.45 -2.73
CA TRP A 124 -24.12 0.74 -2.67
C TRP A 124 -23.59 1.11 -1.27
N PRO A 125 -24.36 1.81 -0.41
CA PRO A 125 -24.00 1.98 1.00
C PRO A 125 -23.70 0.65 1.69
N MET A 126 -24.62 -0.31 1.59
CA MET A 126 -24.47 -1.61 2.24
C MET A 126 -23.38 -2.45 1.56
N ALA A 127 -23.24 -2.36 0.24
CA ALA A 127 -22.15 -3.03 -0.47
C ALA A 127 -20.77 -2.55 0.04
N SER A 128 -20.56 -1.23 0.18
CA SER A 128 -19.29 -0.70 0.70
C SER A 128 -18.99 -1.18 2.12
N TYR A 129 -20.01 -1.26 2.98
CA TYR A 129 -19.90 -1.78 4.34
C TYR A 129 -19.55 -3.27 4.38
N VAL A 130 -20.23 -4.11 3.59
CA VAL A 130 -19.95 -5.55 3.55
C VAL A 130 -18.56 -5.83 2.99
N LEU A 131 -18.18 -5.16 1.89
CA LEU A 131 -16.86 -5.31 1.29
C LEU A 131 -15.76 -4.84 2.25
N TRP A 132 -16.02 -3.80 3.05
CA TRP A 132 -15.10 -3.36 4.08
C TRP A 132 -14.83 -4.47 5.11
N TRP A 133 -15.85 -5.12 5.67
CA TRP A 133 -15.65 -6.23 6.62
C TRP A 133 -14.87 -7.41 6.03
N ILE A 134 -15.12 -7.77 4.77
CA ILE A 134 -14.34 -8.79 4.06
C ILE A 134 -12.87 -8.38 4.02
N ASN A 135 -12.59 -7.12 3.66
CA ASN A 135 -11.23 -6.61 3.61
C ASN A 135 -10.59 -6.50 5.00
N THR A 136 -11.33 -6.10 6.02
CA THR A 136 -10.87 -6.06 7.42
C THR A 136 -10.40 -7.44 7.87
N ALA A 137 -11.13 -8.51 7.54
CA ALA A 137 -10.69 -9.88 7.83
C ALA A 137 -9.35 -10.22 7.14
N MET A 138 -9.17 -9.80 5.88
CA MET A 138 -7.91 -9.96 5.15
C MET A 138 -6.77 -9.17 5.81
N ALA A 139 -7.02 -7.91 6.18
CA ALA A 139 -6.04 -7.03 6.79
C ALA A 139 -5.58 -7.52 8.18
N LEU A 140 -6.52 -7.98 9.02
CA LEU A 140 -6.22 -8.56 10.33
C LEU A 140 -5.43 -9.86 10.19
N THR A 141 -5.80 -10.71 9.23
CA THR A 141 -5.04 -11.93 8.94
C THR A 141 -3.61 -11.61 8.52
N ALA A 142 -3.43 -10.60 7.66
CA ALA A 142 -2.12 -10.16 7.20
C ALA A 142 -1.25 -9.58 8.33
N VAL A 143 -1.80 -8.64 9.12
CA VAL A 143 -1.03 -7.95 10.18
C VAL A 143 -0.68 -8.88 11.34
N MET A 144 -1.49 -9.91 11.62
CA MET A 144 -1.17 -10.91 12.64
C MET A 144 -0.26 -12.02 12.10
N GLY A 145 -0.55 -12.53 10.89
CA GLY A 145 0.14 -13.68 10.33
C GLY A 145 1.53 -13.39 9.78
N ILE A 146 1.72 -12.27 9.07
CA ILE A 146 2.96 -11.99 8.35
C ILE A 146 4.13 -11.68 9.29
N PRO A 147 4.00 -10.81 10.31
CA PRO A 147 5.07 -10.62 11.29
C PRO A 147 5.46 -11.92 12.00
N TYR A 148 4.50 -12.82 12.26
CA TYR A 148 4.79 -14.14 12.80
C TYR A 148 5.61 -15.01 11.83
N ILE A 149 5.28 -14.99 10.54
CA ILE A 149 6.05 -15.65 9.48
C ILE A 149 7.49 -15.13 9.43
N PHE A 150 7.69 -13.81 9.54
CA PHE A 150 9.04 -13.21 9.55
C PHE A 150 9.90 -13.77 10.68
N VAL A 151 9.34 -13.84 11.88
CA VAL A 151 10.10 -14.27 13.06
C VAL A 151 10.34 -15.79 13.07
N LYS A 152 9.37 -16.59 12.61
CA LYS A 152 9.43 -18.05 12.76
C LYS A 152 9.93 -18.82 11.54
N LEU A 153 9.69 -18.32 10.33
CA LEU A 153 10.01 -19.04 9.10
C LEU A 153 11.18 -18.42 8.34
N GLN A 154 11.29 -17.09 8.35
CA GLN A 154 12.30 -16.37 7.55
C GLN A 154 13.52 -15.93 8.38
N ALA A 155 13.33 -15.61 9.66
CA ALA A 155 14.35 -15.24 10.66
C ALA A 155 15.61 -14.53 10.08
N PRO A 156 15.43 -13.37 9.41
CA PRO A 156 16.46 -12.79 8.54
C PRO A 156 17.64 -12.13 9.30
N GLY A 157 17.49 -11.90 10.60
CA GLY A 157 18.38 -11.00 11.37
C GLY A 157 18.12 -9.53 11.04
N ILE A 158 18.64 -8.62 11.87
CA ILE A 158 18.36 -7.17 11.79
C ILE A 158 18.81 -6.58 10.44
N LYS A 159 19.97 -7.01 9.93
CA LYS A 159 20.58 -6.48 8.70
C LYS A 159 19.75 -6.72 7.43
N ALA A 160 18.96 -7.78 7.41
CA ALA A 160 18.14 -8.15 6.26
C ALA A 160 16.68 -7.67 6.36
N VAL A 161 16.35 -6.91 7.41
CA VAL A 161 15.03 -6.24 7.51
C VAL A 161 14.97 -5.11 6.49
N VAL A 162 14.04 -5.25 5.54
CA VAL A 162 13.78 -4.26 4.48
C VAL A 162 12.47 -3.50 4.76
N PRO A 163 12.30 -2.26 4.26
CA PRO A 163 11.11 -1.45 4.55
C PRO A 163 9.76 -2.12 4.19
N SER A 164 9.73 -3.03 3.20
CA SER A 164 8.50 -3.73 2.80
C SER A 164 7.84 -4.51 3.94
N VAL A 165 8.57 -4.85 5.01
CA VAL A 165 8.00 -5.47 6.22
C VAL A 165 6.90 -4.64 6.89
N LEU A 166 6.81 -3.34 6.56
CA LEU A 166 5.76 -2.45 7.04
C LEU A 166 4.43 -2.60 6.28
N LEU A 167 4.40 -3.26 5.11
CA LEU A 167 3.18 -3.36 4.29
C LEU A 167 1.99 -4.04 4.99
N PRO A 168 2.14 -5.11 5.80
CA PRO A 168 1.02 -5.67 6.57
C PRO A 168 0.43 -4.70 7.59
N LEU A 169 1.25 -3.81 8.14
CA LEU A 169 0.83 -2.80 9.12
C LEU A 169 0.09 -1.66 8.40
N ILE A 170 0.64 -1.25 7.24
CA ILE A 170 -0.03 -0.33 6.32
C ILE A 170 -1.39 -0.90 5.89
N CYS A 171 -1.49 -2.22 5.69
CA CYS A 171 -2.74 -2.89 5.34
C CYS A 171 -3.83 -2.70 6.41
N ALA A 172 -3.51 -2.93 7.68
CA ALA A 172 -4.43 -2.67 8.79
C ALA A 172 -4.81 -1.17 8.88
N LEU A 173 -3.84 -0.27 8.74
CA LEU A 173 -4.10 1.18 8.77
C LEU A 173 -4.93 1.66 7.57
N THR A 174 -4.79 0.99 6.43
CA THR A 174 -5.61 1.27 5.23
C THR A 174 -7.04 0.84 5.46
N SER A 175 -7.25 -0.37 5.99
CA SER A 175 -8.56 -0.86 6.43
C SER A 175 -9.22 0.10 7.43
N ALA A 176 -8.47 0.59 8.43
CA ALA A 176 -8.97 1.53 9.43
C ALA A 176 -9.49 2.84 8.80
N ALA A 177 -8.70 3.42 7.89
CA ALA A 177 -9.14 4.60 7.15
C ALA A 177 -10.35 4.32 6.27
N GLY A 178 -10.39 3.14 5.62
CA GLY A 178 -11.56 2.69 4.87
C GLY A 178 -12.83 2.66 5.74
N GLY A 179 -12.72 2.22 7.00
CA GLY A 179 -13.84 2.18 7.94
C GLY A 179 -14.37 3.57 8.24
N GLY A 180 -13.47 4.54 8.45
CA GLY A 180 -13.85 5.95 8.62
C GLY A 180 -14.50 6.54 7.37
N VAL A 181 -13.96 6.27 6.17
CA VAL A 181 -14.53 6.74 4.90
C VAL A 181 -15.92 6.13 4.64
N VAL A 182 -16.10 4.84 4.91
CA VAL A 182 -17.42 4.18 4.79
C VAL A 182 -18.43 4.79 5.77
N CYS A 183 -18.03 5.06 7.02
CA CYS A 183 -18.91 5.69 7.99
C CYS A 183 -19.29 7.13 7.59
N GLU A 184 -18.34 7.89 7.06
CA GLU A 184 -18.57 9.29 6.68
C GLU A 184 -19.46 9.40 5.43
N TYR A 185 -19.17 8.64 4.38
CA TYR A 185 -19.72 8.92 3.05
C TYR A 185 -20.81 7.95 2.60
N SER A 186 -20.85 6.72 3.12
CA SER A 186 -21.81 5.72 2.64
C SER A 186 -23.24 5.94 3.15
N GLY A 187 -23.45 6.70 4.24
CA GLY A 187 -24.79 6.95 4.78
C GLY A 187 -25.41 5.74 5.50
N ILE A 188 -24.58 4.87 6.09
CA ILE A 188 -25.02 3.76 6.95
C ILE A 188 -25.46 4.28 8.33
N GLY A 189 -26.43 3.63 8.98
CA GLY A 189 -26.93 4.07 10.30
C GLY A 189 -25.96 3.82 11.46
N ALA A 190 -26.17 4.50 12.60
CA ALA A 190 -25.27 4.46 13.76
C ALA A 190 -24.96 3.04 14.27
N ARG A 191 -25.95 2.13 14.21
CA ARG A 191 -25.78 0.71 14.62
C ARG A 191 -24.69 -0.02 13.83
N LEU A 192 -24.44 0.37 12.58
CA LEU A 192 -23.39 -0.20 11.74
C LEU A 192 -22.10 0.63 11.81
N GLN A 193 -22.21 1.96 11.97
CA GLN A 193 -21.04 2.83 12.09
C GLN A 193 -20.23 2.55 13.36
N VAL A 194 -20.89 2.40 14.52
CA VAL A 194 -20.18 2.29 15.81
C VAL A 194 -19.23 1.09 15.85
N PRO A 195 -19.63 -0.15 15.50
CA PRO A 195 -18.69 -1.27 15.42
C PRO A 195 -17.55 -1.06 14.42
N THR A 196 -17.84 -0.45 13.27
CA THR A 196 -16.84 -0.11 12.24
C THR A 196 -15.77 0.83 12.79
N ILE A 197 -16.21 1.91 13.47
CA ILE A 197 -15.32 2.89 14.11
C ILE A 197 -14.45 2.22 15.17
N ILE A 198 -15.02 1.37 16.02
CA ILE A 198 -14.27 0.68 17.08
C ILE A 198 -13.22 -0.26 16.50
N VAL A 199 -13.57 -1.09 15.52
CA VAL A 199 -12.61 -1.99 14.88
C VAL A 199 -11.53 -1.20 14.14
N ALA A 200 -11.87 -0.10 13.47
CA ALA A 200 -10.88 0.76 12.83
C ALA A 200 -9.89 1.38 13.83
N TYR A 201 -10.34 1.82 15.02
CA TYR A 201 -9.42 2.27 16.08
C TYR A 201 -8.54 1.13 16.61
N LEU A 202 -9.04 -0.10 16.69
CA LEU A 202 -8.22 -1.26 17.07
C LEU A 202 -7.16 -1.58 16.00
N GLU A 203 -7.49 -1.48 14.72
CA GLU A 203 -6.53 -1.60 13.62
C GLU A 203 -5.44 -0.50 13.68
N VAL A 204 -5.80 0.74 14.04
CA VAL A 204 -4.82 1.80 14.33
C VAL A 204 -3.93 1.43 15.52
N GLY A 205 -4.53 0.93 16.60
CA GLY A 205 -3.84 0.51 17.82
C GLY A 205 -2.84 -0.63 17.60
N VAL A 206 -3.07 -1.49 16.61
CA VAL A 206 -2.09 -2.51 16.18
C VAL A 206 -1.08 -1.93 15.19
N GLY A 207 -1.54 -1.16 14.21
CA GLY A 207 -0.72 -0.72 13.08
C GLY A 207 0.37 0.29 13.46
N ILE A 208 0.03 1.38 14.16
CA ILE A 208 1.01 2.45 14.45
C ILE A 208 2.11 1.98 15.41
N PRO A 209 1.81 1.37 16.58
CA PRO A 209 2.87 0.97 17.51
C PRO A 209 3.83 -0.06 16.92
N LEU A 210 3.31 -1.06 16.20
CA LEU A 210 4.16 -2.02 15.50
C LEU A 210 5.01 -1.34 14.42
N ALA A 211 4.47 -0.35 13.71
CA ALA A 211 5.22 0.36 12.68
C ALA A 211 6.38 1.15 13.27
N MET A 212 6.18 1.75 14.45
CA MET A 212 7.26 2.39 15.20
C MET A 212 8.35 1.37 15.59
N SER A 213 7.96 0.21 16.12
CA SER A 213 8.94 -0.84 16.48
C SER A 213 9.78 -1.31 15.29
N PHE A 214 9.17 -1.52 14.11
CA PHE A 214 9.92 -1.90 12.90
C PHE A 214 10.74 -0.73 12.32
N ALA A 215 10.26 0.50 12.44
CA ALA A 215 11.03 1.69 12.05
C ALA A 215 12.28 1.85 12.93
N ASP A 216 12.21 1.59 14.23
CA ASP A 216 13.36 1.60 15.14
C ASP A 216 14.39 0.51 14.79
N VAL A 217 13.92 -0.69 14.41
CA VAL A 217 14.81 -1.75 13.89
C VAL A 217 15.51 -1.30 12.59
N PHE A 218 14.81 -0.58 11.71
CA PHE A 218 15.43 0.00 10.53
C PHE A 218 16.47 1.07 10.88
N ILE A 219 16.21 1.93 11.87
CA ILE A 219 17.21 2.88 12.39
C ILE A 219 18.45 2.13 12.89
N ALA A 220 18.28 1.05 13.66
CA ALA A 220 19.41 0.24 14.13
C ALA A 220 20.24 -0.33 12.97
N ARG A 221 19.57 -0.83 11.92
CA ARG A 221 20.23 -1.28 10.67
C ARG A 221 21.06 -0.17 10.02
N LEU A 222 20.57 1.07 10.00
CA LEU A 222 21.32 2.21 9.46
C LEU A 222 22.56 2.56 10.30
N PHE A 223 22.50 2.44 11.63
CA PHE A 223 23.68 2.63 12.50
C PHE A 223 24.77 1.59 12.24
N GLU A 224 24.40 0.39 11.79
CA GLU A 224 25.35 -0.65 11.35
C GLU A 224 25.91 -0.41 9.93
N ARG A 225 25.57 0.73 9.29
CA ARG A 225 25.95 1.11 7.91
C ARG A 225 25.40 0.16 6.84
N GLU A 226 24.33 -0.56 7.15
CA GLU A 226 23.64 -1.45 6.22
C GLU A 226 22.57 -0.66 5.46
N PHE A 227 22.96 -0.09 4.32
CA PHE A 227 22.04 0.67 3.46
C PHE A 227 21.32 -0.24 2.47
N MET A 228 20.24 0.26 1.85
CA MET A 228 19.56 -0.48 0.78
C MET A 228 20.43 -0.55 -0.48
N PRO A 229 20.41 -1.67 -1.22
CA PRO A 229 20.95 -1.72 -2.58
C PRO A 229 20.30 -0.67 -3.48
N MET A 230 21.03 -0.21 -4.50
CA MET A 230 20.59 0.85 -5.43
C MET A 230 19.21 0.59 -6.04
N GLU A 231 18.95 -0.64 -6.45
CA GLU A 231 17.68 -1.05 -7.05
C GLU A 231 16.51 -1.05 -6.06
N GLN A 232 16.77 -0.97 -4.76
CA GLN A 232 15.75 -1.08 -3.71
C GLN A 232 15.63 0.18 -2.86
N VAL A 233 16.44 1.22 -3.11
CA VAL A 233 16.44 2.47 -2.34
C VAL A 233 15.07 3.16 -2.32
N TYR A 234 14.26 2.97 -3.37
CA TYR A 234 12.89 3.47 -3.45
C TYR A 234 11.97 2.93 -2.34
N GLN A 235 12.32 1.78 -1.74
CA GLN A 235 11.58 1.20 -0.63
C GLN A 235 11.69 2.03 0.66
N ASP A 236 12.70 2.89 0.81
CA ASP A 236 12.81 3.76 2.01
C ASP A 236 11.56 4.63 2.18
N MET A 237 10.88 4.97 1.09
CA MET A 237 9.62 5.71 1.12
C MET A 237 8.49 4.93 1.82
N ILE A 238 8.55 3.60 1.88
CA ILE A 238 7.59 2.78 2.65
C ILE A 238 7.59 3.16 4.13
N LEU A 239 8.71 3.64 4.69
CA LEU A 239 8.82 4.05 6.10
C LEU A 239 7.84 5.20 6.43
N CYS A 240 7.51 6.08 5.48
CA CYS A 240 6.52 7.13 5.71
C CYS A 240 5.07 6.62 5.61
N GLY A 241 4.85 5.46 4.98
CA GLY A 241 3.54 4.91 4.65
C GLY A 241 2.63 4.68 5.86
N PRO A 242 3.08 3.98 6.94
CA PRO A 242 2.24 3.73 8.10
C PRO A 242 1.78 5.03 8.76
N PHE A 243 2.66 6.02 8.86
CA PHE A 243 2.36 7.27 9.56
C PHE A 243 1.51 8.22 8.73
N GLY A 244 1.70 8.26 7.40
CA GLY A 244 0.79 8.94 6.50
C GLY A 244 -0.61 8.32 6.50
N GLN A 245 -0.69 6.99 6.37
CA GLN A 245 -1.98 6.28 6.36
C GLN A 245 -2.68 6.31 7.72
N GLY A 246 -1.93 6.11 8.81
CA GLY A 246 -2.43 6.20 10.18
C GLY A 246 -2.91 7.60 10.53
N SER A 247 -2.22 8.63 10.04
CA SER A 247 -2.69 10.02 10.15
C SER A 247 -4.05 10.20 9.48
N PHE A 248 -4.20 9.80 8.22
CA PHE A 248 -5.48 9.89 7.52
C PHE A 248 -6.58 9.11 8.27
N ALA A 249 -6.31 7.88 8.71
CA ALA A 249 -7.25 7.07 9.49
C ALA A 249 -7.72 7.78 10.75
N LEU A 250 -6.80 8.29 11.57
CA LEU A 250 -7.13 9.02 12.80
C LEU A 250 -7.93 10.30 12.51
N LEU A 251 -7.58 11.05 11.47
CA LEU A 251 -8.30 12.28 11.11
C LEU A 251 -9.75 12.01 10.69
N ILE A 252 -9.98 11.00 9.83
CA ILE A 252 -11.34 10.66 9.39
C ILE A 252 -12.14 9.98 10.51
N LEU A 253 -11.51 9.12 11.32
CA LEU A 253 -12.16 8.50 12.48
C LEU A 253 -12.57 9.54 13.52
N GLY A 254 -11.72 10.53 13.79
CA GLY A 254 -12.07 11.64 14.69
C GLY A 254 -13.16 12.55 14.15
N GLN A 255 -13.36 12.61 12.83
CA GLN A 255 -14.49 13.30 12.21
C GLN A 255 -15.79 12.50 12.39
N VAL A 256 -15.82 11.22 12.05
CA VAL A 256 -17.05 10.38 12.15
C VAL A 256 -17.47 10.12 13.60
N VAL A 257 -16.53 10.06 14.56
CA VAL A 257 -16.92 9.98 15.98
C VAL A 257 -17.76 11.21 16.36
N ARG A 258 -17.41 12.39 15.85
CA ARG A 258 -18.11 13.65 16.14
C ARG A 258 -19.37 13.87 15.28
N SER A 259 -19.65 13.02 14.30
CA SER A 259 -20.78 13.19 13.37
C SER A 259 -22.13 12.71 13.93
N GLY A 260 -22.16 12.23 15.18
CA GLY A 260 -23.39 11.95 15.93
C GLY A 260 -23.72 10.47 16.12
N ALA A 261 -23.00 9.55 15.47
CA ALA A 261 -23.24 8.11 15.60
C ALA A 261 -23.15 7.62 17.06
N PHE A 262 -22.21 8.15 17.85
CA PHE A 262 -22.08 7.80 19.27
C PHE A 262 -23.24 8.36 20.10
N ALA A 263 -23.74 9.56 19.75
CA ALA A 263 -24.90 10.16 20.43
C ALA A 263 -26.19 9.38 20.14
N GLU A 264 -26.37 8.88 18.92
CA GLU A 264 -27.52 8.03 18.57
C GLU A 264 -27.42 6.65 19.21
N TYR A 265 -26.21 6.07 19.29
CA TYR A 265 -26.00 4.76 19.90
C TYR A 265 -26.24 4.79 21.41
N ASN A 266 -25.71 5.80 22.11
CA ASN A 266 -25.91 6.11 23.53
C ASN A 266 -25.89 4.90 24.48
N ARG A 267 -24.76 4.15 24.49
CA ARG A 267 -24.57 2.98 25.37
C ARG A 267 -23.30 3.08 26.20
N GLY A 268 -23.40 2.65 27.46
CA GLY A 268 -22.27 2.63 28.39
C GLY A 268 -21.71 4.03 28.66
N SER A 269 -20.45 4.11 29.08
CA SER A 269 -19.76 5.38 29.34
C SER A 269 -18.99 5.92 28.13
N PHE A 270 -18.64 5.06 27.16
CA PHE A 270 -17.73 5.40 26.07
C PHE A 270 -18.44 5.71 24.75
N LEU A 271 -19.60 5.10 24.48
CA LEU A 271 -20.34 5.25 23.22
C LEU A 271 -21.51 6.22 23.42
N THR A 272 -21.18 7.44 23.84
CA THR A 272 -22.14 8.51 24.13
C THR A 272 -21.75 9.80 23.38
N GLY A 273 -22.70 10.72 23.23
CA GLY A 273 -22.45 12.02 22.62
C GLY A 273 -21.45 12.88 23.42
N GLU A 274 -21.47 12.76 24.75
CA GLU A 274 -20.53 13.47 25.64
C GLU A 274 -19.08 12.99 25.44
N ALA A 275 -18.87 11.68 25.28
CA ALA A 275 -17.55 11.11 25.03
C ALA A 275 -17.05 11.38 23.60
N ALA A 276 -17.95 11.54 22.63
CA ALA A 276 -17.62 11.68 21.21
C ALA A 276 -16.72 12.89 20.91
N ILE A 277 -17.02 14.05 21.49
CA ILE A 277 -16.27 15.29 21.22
C ILE A 277 -14.79 15.19 21.64
N PRO A 278 -14.44 14.87 22.90
CA PRO A 278 -13.04 14.75 23.30
C PRO A 278 -12.30 13.61 22.58
N ILE A 279 -12.95 12.46 22.34
CA ILE A 279 -12.35 11.36 21.57
C ILE A 279 -12.02 11.82 20.15
N GLY A 280 -12.94 12.51 19.50
CA GLY A 280 -12.75 12.98 18.14
C GLY A 280 -11.58 13.95 17.99
N TYR A 281 -11.46 14.93 18.89
CA TYR A 281 -10.33 15.86 18.87
C TYR A 281 -9.01 15.21 19.26
N ALA A 282 -8.99 14.30 20.24
CA ALA A 282 -7.79 13.55 20.61
C ALA A 282 -7.29 12.69 19.42
N SER A 283 -8.22 12.06 18.71
CA SER A 283 -7.91 11.29 17.50
C SER A 283 -7.31 12.18 16.40
N GLN A 284 -7.91 13.34 16.12
CA GLN A 284 -7.38 14.28 15.12
C GLN A 284 -6.00 14.84 15.50
N LEU A 285 -5.77 15.13 16.78
CA LEU A 285 -4.45 15.52 17.29
C LEU A 285 -3.41 14.41 17.10
N ALA A 286 -3.77 13.16 17.45
CA ALA A 286 -2.91 12.01 17.19
C ALA A 286 -2.63 11.83 15.69
N GLY A 287 -3.61 12.12 14.83
CA GLY A 287 -3.45 12.14 13.39
C GLY A 287 -2.44 13.19 12.91
N LEU A 288 -2.47 14.40 13.46
CA LEU A 288 -1.49 15.45 13.18
C LEU A 288 -0.08 15.05 13.62
N LEU A 289 0.07 14.49 14.83
CA LEU A 289 1.36 14.02 15.35
C LEU A 289 1.92 12.87 14.49
N SER A 290 1.06 11.95 14.08
CA SER A 290 1.43 10.86 13.16
C SER A 290 1.91 11.41 11.82
N TRP A 291 1.25 12.44 11.26
CA TRP A 291 1.72 13.09 10.04
C TRP A 291 3.08 13.77 10.20
N GLY A 292 3.32 14.40 11.36
CA GLY A 292 4.63 14.97 11.71
C GLY A 292 5.74 13.92 11.70
N TYR A 293 5.50 12.75 12.29
CA TYR A 293 6.47 11.64 12.26
C TYR A 293 6.62 11.04 10.84
N GLY A 294 5.53 10.95 10.07
CA GLY A 294 5.58 10.59 8.65
C GLY A 294 6.39 11.59 7.81
N THR A 295 6.37 12.87 8.15
CA THR A 295 7.14 13.93 7.46
C THR A 295 8.64 13.72 7.62
N PHE A 296 9.08 13.29 8.80
CA PHE A 296 10.48 12.90 9.02
C PHE A 296 10.90 11.78 8.06
N TRP A 297 10.13 10.68 8.02
CA TRP A 297 10.44 9.54 7.15
C TRP A 297 10.33 9.87 5.66
N TRP A 298 9.36 10.70 5.27
CA TRP A 298 9.24 11.19 3.89
C TRP A 298 10.47 12.01 3.48
N GLY A 299 10.91 12.94 4.31
CA GLY A 299 12.12 13.73 4.07
C GLY A 299 13.38 12.86 4.06
N TYR A 300 13.51 11.92 5.00
CA TYR A 300 14.61 10.96 5.06
C TYR A 300 14.69 10.12 3.78
N ALA A 301 13.57 9.58 3.31
CA ALA A 301 13.52 8.77 2.09
C ALA A 301 13.97 9.58 0.86
N ILE A 302 13.53 10.83 0.72
CA ILE A 302 13.98 11.72 -0.36
C ILE A 302 15.50 11.94 -0.29
N ILE A 303 16.02 12.26 0.90
CA ILE A 303 17.47 12.47 1.09
C ILE A 303 18.24 11.19 0.76
N SER A 304 17.77 10.03 1.23
CA SER A 304 18.38 8.72 0.97
C SER A 304 18.45 8.40 -0.52
N ILE A 305 17.33 8.56 -1.23
CA ILE A 305 17.24 8.32 -2.68
C ILE A 305 18.16 9.27 -3.45
N LEU A 306 18.14 10.57 -3.13
CA LEU A 306 18.99 11.56 -3.79
C LEU A 306 20.48 11.32 -3.52
N HIS A 307 20.84 11.02 -2.27
CA HIS A 307 22.21 10.71 -1.88
C HIS A 307 22.77 9.50 -2.65
N THR A 308 21.96 8.45 -2.72
CA THR A 308 22.24 7.20 -3.41
C THR A 308 22.43 7.45 -4.91
N ALA A 309 21.55 8.24 -5.54
CA ALA A 309 21.64 8.60 -6.95
C ALA A 309 22.85 9.48 -7.29
N ILE A 310 23.27 10.39 -6.39
CA ILE A 310 24.40 11.30 -6.61
C ILE A 310 25.75 10.60 -6.42
N LYS A 311 25.88 9.78 -5.37
CA LYS A 311 27.18 9.14 -5.03
C LYS A 311 27.52 7.92 -5.88
N GLN A 312 26.58 7.41 -6.66
CA GLN A 312 26.84 6.23 -7.48
C GLN A 312 27.83 6.54 -8.63
N PRO A 313 28.82 5.66 -8.90
CA PRO A 313 29.66 5.76 -10.09
C PRO A 313 28.80 5.65 -11.37
N GLY A 314 28.68 6.75 -12.12
CA GLY A 314 27.81 6.86 -13.32
C GLY A 314 26.49 7.61 -13.09
N GLY A 315 26.20 8.03 -11.84
CA GLY A 315 25.04 8.82 -11.46
C GLY A 315 23.70 8.20 -11.91
N TRP A 316 22.73 9.06 -12.23
CA TRP A 316 21.40 8.67 -12.71
C TRP A 316 21.37 7.74 -13.92
N ARG A 317 22.46 7.67 -14.72
CA ARG A 317 22.50 6.88 -15.97
C ARG A 317 22.65 5.38 -15.73
N ARG A 318 23.06 4.95 -14.53
CA ARG A 318 23.19 3.53 -14.16
C ARG A 318 22.02 2.98 -13.35
N ILE A 319 21.03 3.81 -13.00
CA ILE A 319 19.84 3.33 -12.31
C ILE A 319 19.02 2.52 -13.31
N GLN A 320 19.05 1.19 -13.15
CA GLN A 320 18.16 0.30 -13.88
C GLN A 320 16.78 0.37 -13.25
N TYR A 321 15.75 0.47 -14.08
CA TYR A 321 14.38 0.48 -13.60
C TYR A 321 14.02 -0.89 -13.02
N SER A 322 13.55 -0.89 -11.79
CA SER A 322 13.05 -2.05 -11.07
C SER A 322 11.65 -1.76 -10.55
N LEU A 323 10.87 -2.83 -10.35
CA LEU A 323 9.48 -2.73 -9.89
C LEU A 323 9.36 -2.10 -8.48
N SER A 324 10.44 -2.13 -7.69
CA SER A 324 10.59 -1.41 -6.41
C SER A 324 10.36 0.10 -6.52
N ALA A 325 10.50 0.72 -7.70
CA ALA A 325 10.19 2.14 -7.88
C ALA A 325 8.71 2.46 -7.57
N TRP A 326 7.82 1.48 -7.72
CA TRP A 326 6.41 1.59 -7.30
C TRP A 326 6.23 1.77 -5.79
N SER A 327 7.22 1.41 -4.98
CA SER A 327 7.22 1.65 -3.53
C SER A 327 7.20 3.14 -3.16
N LEU A 328 7.45 4.05 -4.11
CA LEU A 328 7.29 5.49 -3.90
C LEU A 328 5.83 5.94 -3.88
N VAL A 329 4.99 5.31 -4.72
CA VAL A 329 3.70 5.90 -5.11
C VAL A 329 2.70 5.85 -3.96
N PHE A 330 2.47 4.66 -3.39
CA PHE A 330 1.46 4.51 -2.34
C PHE A 330 1.81 5.28 -1.05
N PRO A 331 3.02 5.14 -0.46
CA PRO A 331 3.36 5.84 0.78
C PRO A 331 3.33 7.37 0.64
N TRP A 332 3.78 7.90 -0.50
CA TRP A 332 3.64 9.31 -0.82
C TRP A 332 2.17 9.70 -0.97
N GLY A 333 1.37 8.86 -1.62
CA GLY A 333 -0.07 9.06 -1.76
C GLY A 333 -0.80 9.16 -0.43
N VAL A 334 -0.59 8.23 0.49
CA VAL A 334 -1.26 8.27 1.80
C VAL A 334 -0.80 9.44 2.66
N TYR A 335 0.48 9.82 2.58
CA TYR A 335 1.00 11.04 3.18
C TYR A 335 0.33 12.31 2.63
N THR A 336 0.12 12.33 1.30
CA THR A 336 -0.61 13.42 0.61
C THR A 336 -2.08 13.45 1.00
N ASN A 337 -2.72 12.27 1.10
CA ASN A 337 -4.13 12.16 1.45
C ASN A 337 -4.40 12.63 2.90
N ALA A 338 -3.48 12.34 3.82
CA ALA A 338 -3.52 12.93 5.16
C ALA A 338 -3.39 14.46 5.13
N ALA A 339 -2.52 15.02 4.27
CA ALA A 339 -2.40 16.47 4.10
C ALA A 339 -3.69 17.10 3.53
N VAL A 340 -4.38 16.44 2.59
CA VAL A 340 -5.71 16.85 2.12
C VAL A 340 -6.70 16.90 3.28
N GLN A 341 -6.76 15.83 4.08
CA GLN A 341 -7.69 15.76 5.21
C GLN A 341 -7.36 16.79 6.30
N LEU A 342 -6.09 17.06 6.57
CA LEU A 342 -5.64 18.15 7.44
C LEU A 342 -6.10 19.52 6.92
N GLY A 343 -6.04 19.73 5.60
CA GLY A 343 -6.57 20.94 4.95
C GLY A 343 -8.05 21.16 5.22
N LYS A 344 -8.85 20.08 5.25
CA LYS A 344 -10.28 20.13 5.58
C LYS A 344 -10.53 20.33 7.07
N VAL A 345 -9.86 19.55 7.93
CA VAL A 345 -10.07 19.59 9.38
C VAL A 345 -9.66 20.92 9.99
N MET A 346 -8.57 21.54 9.52
CA MET A 346 -8.07 22.82 10.03
C MET A 346 -8.56 24.03 9.21
N ASP A 347 -9.30 23.81 8.14
CA ASP A 347 -9.64 24.83 7.13
C ASP A 347 -8.41 25.68 6.71
N SER A 348 -7.29 25.02 6.45
CA SER A 348 -5.99 25.68 6.27
C SER A 348 -5.62 25.85 4.79
N PRO A 349 -5.51 27.08 4.27
CA PRO A 349 -5.03 27.32 2.90
C PRO A 349 -3.64 26.73 2.65
N ALA A 350 -2.76 26.73 3.67
CA ALA A 350 -1.42 26.18 3.56
C ALA A 350 -1.46 24.68 3.24
N PHE A 351 -2.29 23.90 3.95
CA PHE A 351 -2.45 22.47 3.67
C PHE A 351 -3.16 22.20 2.34
N LYS A 352 -4.10 23.06 1.92
CA LYS A 352 -4.75 22.96 0.60
C LYS A 352 -3.74 23.14 -0.55
N VAL A 353 -2.86 24.12 -0.45
CA VAL A 353 -1.78 24.34 -1.42
C VAL A 353 -0.73 23.23 -1.36
N TRP A 354 -0.30 22.84 -0.15
CA TRP A 354 0.72 21.83 0.04
C TRP A 354 0.30 20.45 -0.48
N SER A 355 -0.92 20.01 -0.15
CA SER A 355 -1.45 18.74 -0.65
C SER A 355 -1.59 18.73 -2.17
N THR A 356 -1.90 19.87 -2.79
CA THR A 356 -1.93 20.01 -4.25
C THR A 356 -0.52 19.86 -4.85
N ALA A 357 0.49 20.51 -4.28
CA ALA A 357 1.87 20.36 -4.73
C ALA A 357 2.36 18.92 -4.62
N LEU A 358 2.10 18.26 -3.48
CA LEU A 358 2.40 16.85 -3.27
C LEU A 358 1.69 15.93 -4.28
N THR A 359 0.43 16.23 -4.61
CA THR A 359 -0.35 15.49 -5.61
C THR A 359 0.26 15.62 -7.00
N LEU A 360 0.67 16.82 -7.41
CA LEU A 360 1.31 17.03 -8.72
C LEU A 360 2.64 16.26 -8.83
N MET A 361 3.47 16.28 -7.79
CA MET A 361 4.71 15.49 -7.75
C MET A 361 4.42 14.00 -7.82
N LEU A 362 3.42 13.51 -7.08
CA LEU A 362 3.00 12.13 -7.11
C LEU A 362 2.52 11.69 -8.50
N LEU A 363 1.73 12.51 -9.20
CA LEU A 363 1.29 12.23 -10.56
C LEU A 363 2.46 12.09 -11.52
N ILE A 364 3.48 12.94 -11.40
CA ILE A 364 4.71 12.83 -12.21
C ILE A 364 5.40 11.49 -11.93
N ILE A 365 5.61 11.14 -10.65
CA ILE A 365 6.23 9.86 -10.25
C ILE A 365 5.43 8.67 -10.79
N TRP A 366 4.10 8.74 -10.73
CA TRP A 366 3.20 7.69 -11.21
C TRP A 366 3.24 7.52 -12.73
N ILE A 367 3.23 8.61 -13.50
CA ILE A 367 3.32 8.59 -14.97
C ILE A 367 4.68 8.00 -15.38
N VAL A 368 5.77 8.45 -14.76
CA VAL A 368 7.12 7.95 -15.04
C VAL A 368 7.21 6.45 -14.77
N ASN A 369 6.71 5.98 -13.63
CA ASN A 369 6.67 4.55 -13.30
C ASN A 369 5.84 3.74 -14.31
N HIS A 370 4.69 4.26 -14.75
CA HIS A 370 3.88 3.63 -15.80
C HIS A 370 4.65 3.47 -17.11
N ILE A 371 5.29 4.54 -17.59
CA ILE A 371 6.06 4.52 -18.84
C ILE A 371 7.15 3.46 -18.78
N PHE A 372 7.93 3.42 -17.69
CA PHE A 372 9.00 2.44 -17.53
C PHE A 372 8.48 1.01 -17.33
N THR A 373 7.36 0.82 -16.65
CA THR A 373 6.72 -0.49 -16.50
C THR A 373 6.27 -1.03 -17.85
N ILE A 374 5.58 -0.20 -18.65
CA ILE A 374 5.12 -0.59 -20.00
C ILE A 374 6.32 -0.92 -20.89
N LYS A 375 7.36 -0.07 -20.86
CA LYS A 375 8.61 -0.34 -21.59
C LYS A 375 9.24 -1.67 -21.15
N GLY A 376 9.31 -1.92 -19.85
CA GLY A 376 9.84 -3.15 -19.28
C GLY A 376 9.02 -4.40 -19.64
N LEU A 377 7.69 -4.28 -19.72
CA LEU A 377 6.80 -5.34 -20.20
C LEU A 377 7.06 -5.66 -21.67
N ILE A 378 7.17 -4.64 -22.52
CA ILE A 378 7.42 -4.79 -23.96
C ILE A 378 8.80 -5.43 -24.20
N THR A 379 9.82 -5.01 -23.46
CA THR A 379 11.18 -5.60 -23.58
C THR A 379 11.32 -6.95 -22.89
N GLY A 380 10.43 -7.28 -21.95
CA GLY A 380 10.48 -8.48 -21.11
C GLY A 380 11.45 -8.39 -19.93
N GLN A 381 12.18 -7.27 -19.78
CA GLN A 381 13.24 -7.12 -18.76
C GLN A 381 12.73 -7.27 -17.33
N ILE A 382 11.57 -6.70 -17.01
CA ILE A 382 10.98 -6.77 -15.65
C ILE A 382 10.29 -8.10 -15.33
N LEU A 383 10.19 -8.98 -16.33
CA LEU A 383 9.73 -10.37 -16.19
C LEU A 383 10.91 -11.37 -16.28
N SER A 384 12.15 -10.84 -16.18
CA SER A 384 13.40 -11.58 -16.29
C SER A 384 13.57 -12.34 -17.61
N LEU A 385 13.02 -11.82 -18.71
CA LEU A 385 13.21 -12.36 -20.06
C LEU A 385 14.47 -11.76 -20.69
N GLN A 386 15.62 -12.44 -20.53
CA GLN A 386 16.92 -11.94 -21.02
C GLN A 386 16.99 -11.73 -22.55
N HIS A 387 16.26 -12.54 -23.32
CA HIS A 387 16.22 -12.48 -24.79
C HIS A 387 14.88 -11.90 -25.32
N GLY A 388 14.11 -11.24 -24.45
CA GLY A 388 12.76 -10.75 -24.75
C GLY A 388 11.76 -11.88 -25.03
N TRP A 389 10.75 -11.61 -25.86
CA TRP A 389 9.61 -12.51 -26.09
C TRP A 389 9.84 -13.59 -27.17
N ARG A 390 11.05 -13.72 -27.72
CA ARG A 390 11.35 -14.69 -28.79
C ARG A 390 11.55 -16.09 -28.22
N ALA A 391 10.65 -17.03 -28.55
CA ALA A 391 10.62 -18.38 -27.99
C ALA A 391 11.86 -19.25 -28.31
N GLY A 392 12.56 -18.98 -29.41
CA GLY A 392 13.71 -19.81 -29.86
C GLY A 392 14.94 -19.78 -28.95
N HIS A 393 15.02 -18.85 -28.00
CA HIS A 393 16.20 -18.63 -27.14
C HIS A 393 16.08 -19.21 -25.73
N TYR A 394 14.98 -19.89 -25.40
CA TYR A 394 14.73 -20.41 -24.04
C TYR A 394 14.65 -21.95 -24.01
N GLN A 395 15.45 -22.63 -24.84
CA GLN A 395 15.50 -24.09 -24.88
C GLN A 395 16.27 -24.66 -23.67
N ALA A 396 15.82 -25.82 -23.18
CA ALA A 396 16.40 -26.49 -22.02
C ALA A 396 17.87 -26.86 -22.28
N GLY A 397 18.80 -26.11 -21.69
CA GLY A 397 20.24 -26.34 -21.80
C GLY A 397 21.12 -25.11 -21.63
N GLU A 398 20.60 -23.88 -21.78
CA GLU A 398 21.40 -22.65 -21.60
C GLU A 398 21.23 -21.97 -20.23
N VAL A 399 20.25 -22.39 -19.41
CA VAL A 399 20.03 -21.83 -18.06
C VAL A 399 21.08 -22.34 -17.05
N ASP A 400 21.81 -23.41 -17.37
CA ASP A 400 22.76 -24.07 -16.47
C ASP A 400 24.18 -23.48 -16.50
N LYS A 401 24.39 -22.38 -17.23
CA LYS A 401 25.65 -21.64 -17.23
C LYS A 401 25.40 -20.23 -16.73
N GLN A 402 25.47 -20.07 -15.40
CA GLN A 402 25.68 -18.85 -14.62
C GLN A 402 24.64 -18.69 -13.51
N VAL A 403 24.80 -19.51 -12.47
CA VAL A 403 24.53 -19.12 -11.08
C VAL A 403 25.87 -18.89 -10.41
#